data_AF-A0A7W2HHW2-F1
#
_entry.id   AF-A0A7W2HHW2-F1
#
_cell.length_a   1.000
_cell.length_b   1.000
_cell.length_c   1.000
_cell.angle_alpha   90.00
_cell.angle_beta   90.00
_cell.angle_gamma   90.00
#
_symmetry.space_group_name_H-M   'P 1'
#
loop_
_entity.id
_entity.type
_entity.pdbx_description
1 polymer ?
#
loop_
_entity_poly.entity_id
_entity_poly.type
_entity_poly.pdbx_seq_one_letter_code
_entity_poly.pdbx_strand_id
1 'polypeptide(L)'
;MAKRKTLTLAVATLPLLAMVTVGCSDEKNEKEGVPVPQLAKEFCDSSLTPAAAKAFEKLFAGQNVKEASDSGKLTEAAEELKQATGDDVSTCGVVSYGSVDYGMRIEFGWSYGPWSPDDTSEYAFFTAGDRAFSNGRFAYVLVKCSASVPKLDPDEEHYLLVSLNGPEADLPLAERQKLLVSIVYPVLRKMAGVVGCKEAADLPASPSLSTTAAPEVT
;
A
#
# COMPACT_ATOMS: atom_id res chain seq x y z
N MET A 1 2.66 92.54 -15.11
CA MET A 1 1.41 92.62 -15.91
C MET A 1 1.63 91.93 -17.24
N ALA A 2 0.87 90.88 -17.54
CA ALA A 2 0.38 90.47 -18.87
C ALA A 2 -0.12 89.01 -18.76
N LYS A 3 -1.45 88.84 -18.82
CA LYS A 3 -2.11 87.57 -19.10
C LYS A 3 -1.89 87.22 -20.57
N ARG A 4 -1.72 85.93 -20.90
CA ARG A 4 -2.29 85.35 -22.12
C ARG A 4 -2.49 83.84 -21.95
N LYS A 5 -3.77 83.46 -21.93
CA LYS A 5 -4.30 82.13 -22.24
C LYS A 5 -4.12 81.86 -23.74
N THR A 6 -4.04 80.59 -24.16
CA THR A 6 -4.65 79.93 -25.36
C THR A 6 -3.96 78.56 -25.52
N LEU A 7 -4.59 77.39 -25.28
CA LEU A 7 -5.59 76.60 -26.04
C LEU A 7 -4.95 75.51 -26.93
N THR A 8 -5.18 74.25 -26.53
CA THR A 8 -5.46 73.03 -27.33
C THR A 8 -4.47 72.54 -28.39
N LEU A 9 -3.97 71.31 -28.21
CA LEU A 9 -4.17 70.22 -29.18
C LEU A 9 -4.01 68.86 -28.51
N ALA A 10 -5.04 68.03 -28.63
CA ALA A 10 -5.01 66.62 -28.28
C ALA A 10 -4.13 65.86 -29.27
N VAL A 11 -3.19 65.06 -28.76
CA VAL A 11 -2.59 63.96 -29.52
C VAL A 11 -2.79 62.70 -28.68
N ALA A 12 -3.85 61.98 -29.02
CA ALA A 12 -4.08 60.62 -28.58
C ALA A 12 -2.92 59.76 -29.11
N THR A 13 -2.07 59.29 -28.20
CA THR A 13 -1.14 58.19 -28.45
C THR A 13 -1.38 57.18 -27.33
N LEU A 14 -2.03 56.08 -27.68
CA LEU A 14 -2.06 54.86 -26.89
C LEU A 14 -0.74 54.13 -27.11
N PRO A 15 0.06 53.85 -26.07
CA PRO A 15 0.95 52.73 -26.07
C PRO A 15 0.35 51.58 -25.27
N LEU A 16 0.33 50.45 -25.95
CA LEU A 16 0.11 49.08 -25.49
C LEU A 16 0.83 48.74 -24.19
N LEU A 17 0.17 47.86 -23.43
CA LEU A 17 0.71 46.78 -22.61
C LEU A 17 2.01 47.07 -21.83
N ALA A 18 1.83 47.28 -20.52
CA ALA A 18 2.69 46.67 -19.53
C ALA A 18 1.78 46.14 -18.41
N MET A 19 1.27 44.92 -18.60
CA MET A 19 0.68 44.18 -17.48
C MET A 19 1.77 44.00 -16.43
N VAL A 20 1.46 44.50 -15.26
CA VAL A 20 2.20 44.30 -14.02
C VAL A 20 2.13 42.82 -13.67
N THR A 21 3.26 42.11 -13.76
CA THR A 21 3.50 40.87 -13.01
C THR A 21 4.89 40.93 -12.38
N VAL A 22 5.07 41.89 -11.47
CA VAL A 22 6.10 41.77 -10.43
C VAL A 22 5.48 40.92 -9.33
N GLY A 23 5.87 39.65 -9.28
CA GLY A 23 5.33 38.68 -8.33
C GLY A 23 5.58 37.25 -8.75
N CYS A 24 6.84 36.87 -9.01
CA CYS A 24 7.20 35.45 -9.03
C CYS A 24 7.32 34.96 -7.59
N SER A 25 6.18 34.76 -6.96
CA SER A 25 5.98 33.76 -5.91
C SER A 25 4.76 32.99 -6.33
N ASP A 26 4.96 31.72 -6.64
CA ASP A 26 4.11 30.59 -6.33
C ASP A 26 4.73 29.38 -7.05
N GLU A 27 5.44 28.54 -6.31
CA GLU A 27 4.89 27.36 -5.64
C GLU A 27 4.95 26.14 -6.56
N LYS A 28 5.81 25.19 -6.14
CA LYS A 28 5.68 23.74 -6.31
C LYS A 28 4.59 23.28 -7.28
N ASN A 29 4.96 23.03 -8.53
CA ASN A 29 4.25 22.06 -9.36
C ASN A 29 4.98 20.71 -9.32
N GLU A 30 5.00 20.09 -8.13
CA GLU A 30 5.09 18.63 -7.99
C GLU A 30 3.68 18.08 -7.87
N LYS A 31 2.94 17.99 -8.96
CA LYS A 31 1.77 17.11 -9.06
C LYS A 31 1.59 16.66 -10.50
N GLU A 32 2.05 15.45 -10.77
CA GLU A 32 1.25 14.47 -11.53
C GLU A 32 1.63 13.07 -11.03
N GLY A 33 0.80 12.53 -10.13
CA GLY A 33 0.95 11.21 -9.53
C GLY A 33 -0.17 10.26 -9.96
N VAL A 34 0.14 8.95 -9.85
CA VAL A 34 -0.62 7.76 -10.27
C VAL A 34 -0.70 7.56 -11.79
N PRO A 35 0.32 6.89 -12.36
CA PRO A 35 0.03 5.63 -13.08
C PRO A 35 1.21 4.61 -13.10
N VAL A 36 1.26 3.68 -12.15
CA VAL A 36 1.81 2.31 -12.32
C VAL A 36 0.59 1.43 -12.58
N PRO A 37 0.25 1.07 -13.84
CA PRO A 37 -1.03 1.40 -14.48
C PRO A 37 -2.27 1.26 -13.57
N GLN A 38 -2.55 2.39 -12.89
CA GLN A 38 -3.46 2.64 -11.75
C GLN A 38 -3.39 1.64 -10.58
N LEU A 39 -2.19 1.60 -10.00
CA LEU A 39 -1.64 0.76 -8.92
C LEU A 39 -2.25 -0.64 -8.89
N ALA A 40 -2.17 -1.25 -10.09
CA ALA A 40 -2.71 -2.52 -10.58
C ALA A 40 -3.96 -3.01 -9.82
N LYS A 41 -5.13 -2.70 -10.40
CA LYS A 41 -6.15 -1.78 -9.85
C LYS A 41 -6.35 -1.81 -8.32
N GLU A 42 -5.74 -0.79 -7.71
CA GLU A 42 -5.48 -0.54 -6.28
C GLU A 42 -5.27 -1.81 -5.45
N PHE A 43 -4.35 -2.60 -5.99
CA PHE A 43 -3.95 -3.94 -5.61
C PHE A 43 -5.16 -4.83 -5.27
N CYS A 44 -5.89 -5.06 -6.37
CA CYS A 44 -7.21 -5.66 -6.56
C CYS A 44 -8.27 -5.25 -5.53
N ASP A 45 -8.36 -3.94 -5.32
CA ASP A 45 -9.36 -3.14 -4.59
C ASP A 45 -9.62 -3.48 -3.12
N SER A 46 -8.52 -3.74 -2.41
CA SER A 46 -8.44 -3.41 -0.99
C SER A 46 -7.89 -2.01 -0.66
N SER A 47 -8.04 -1.09 -1.62
CA SER A 47 -7.99 0.38 -1.52
C SER A 47 -6.88 0.87 -0.62
N LEU A 48 -5.66 0.64 -1.10
CA LEU A 48 -4.40 1.00 -0.46
C LEU A 48 -4.49 2.38 0.22
N THR A 49 -3.96 2.46 1.44
CA THR A 49 -3.79 3.77 2.10
C THR A 49 -2.85 4.64 1.27
N PRO A 50 -2.86 5.98 1.42
CA PRO A 50 -1.90 6.85 0.72
C PRO A 50 -0.44 6.46 0.95
N ALA A 51 -0.11 5.87 2.11
CA ALA A 51 1.22 5.35 2.40
C ALA A 51 1.53 4.05 1.62
N ALA A 52 0.58 3.11 1.59
CA ALA A 52 0.71 1.86 0.85
C ALA A 52 0.78 2.10 -0.67
N ALA A 53 0.01 3.06 -1.18
CA ALA A 53 0.05 3.47 -2.59
C ALA A 53 1.44 4.00 -2.99
N LYS A 54 2.03 4.87 -2.16
CA LYS A 54 3.41 5.35 -2.38
C LYS A 54 4.44 4.23 -2.28
N ALA A 55 4.24 3.29 -1.36
CA ALA A 55 5.14 2.16 -1.23
C ALA A 55 5.09 1.25 -2.47
N PHE A 56 3.90 0.99 -2.99
CA PHE A 56 3.68 0.24 -4.22
C PHE A 56 4.32 0.94 -5.43
N GLU A 57 4.04 2.23 -5.59
CA GLU A 57 4.63 3.06 -6.65
C GLU A 57 6.16 2.95 -6.64
N LYS A 58 6.76 2.98 -5.45
CA LYS A 58 8.21 2.88 -5.29
C LYS A 58 8.77 1.51 -5.65
N LEU A 59 8.09 0.41 -5.29
CA LEU A 59 8.53 -0.95 -5.64
C LEU A 59 8.51 -1.21 -7.15
N PHE A 60 7.59 -0.58 -7.87
CA PHE A 60 7.40 -0.78 -9.32
C PHE A 60 7.86 0.42 -10.16
N ALA A 61 8.68 1.31 -9.59
CA ALA A 61 9.13 2.50 -10.28
C ALA A 61 9.77 2.14 -11.65
N GLY A 62 9.27 2.76 -12.73
CA GLY A 62 9.76 2.53 -14.09
C GLY A 62 9.30 1.22 -14.75
N GLN A 63 8.43 0.43 -14.10
CA GLN A 63 7.90 -0.82 -14.68
C GLN A 63 6.48 -0.63 -15.24
N ASN A 64 6.19 -1.35 -16.33
CA ASN A 64 4.82 -1.50 -16.86
C ASN A 64 4.22 -2.81 -16.35
N VAL A 65 3.22 -2.71 -15.48
CA VAL A 65 2.56 -3.85 -14.83
C VAL A 65 1.05 -3.85 -15.08
N LYS A 66 0.41 -5.01 -14.90
CA LYS A 66 -1.06 -5.19 -14.94
C LYS A 66 -1.52 -6.15 -13.85
N GLU A 67 -2.80 -6.04 -13.45
CA GLU A 67 -3.47 -7.01 -12.58
C GLU A 67 -3.49 -8.42 -13.21
N ALA A 68 -3.33 -9.44 -12.36
CA ALA A 68 -3.55 -10.85 -12.64
C ALA A 68 -4.29 -11.47 -11.45
N SER A 69 -5.59 -11.69 -11.59
CA SER A 69 -6.45 -12.21 -10.52
C SER A 69 -6.65 -13.73 -10.63
N ASP A 70 -6.51 -14.44 -9.51
CA ASP A 70 -6.83 -15.86 -9.37
C ASP A 70 -8.26 -16.06 -8.81
N SER A 71 -8.65 -15.25 -7.81
CA SER A 71 -10.03 -15.06 -7.31
C SER A 71 -10.40 -13.60 -7.54
N GLY A 72 -11.53 -13.28 -8.17
CA GLY A 72 -11.78 -11.95 -8.73
C GLY A 72 -11.72 -10.77 -7.74
N LYS A 73 -11.91 -10.98 -6.42
CA LYS A 73 -12.10 -9.92 -5.40
C LYS A 73 -11.76 -10.37 -3.96
N LEU A 74 -11.40 -9.41 -3.09
CA LEU A 74 -11.19 -9.65 -1.63
C LEU A 74 -12.39 -10.34 -0.96
N THR A 75 -13.61 -10.00 -1.33
CA THR A 75 -14.81 -10.61 -0.76
C THR A 75 -14.96 -12.08 -1.12
N GLU A 76 -14.51 -12.49 -2.31
CA GLU A 76 -14.56 -13.90 -2.73
C GLU A 76 -13.52 -14.70 -1.95
N ALA A 77 -12.28 -14.17 -1.86
CA ALA A 77 -11.24 -14.74 -1.01
C ALA A 77 -11.66 -14.85 0.46
N ALA A 78 -12.42 -13.88 0.98
CA ALA A 78 -12.92 -13.92 2.35
C ALA A 78 -13.95 -15.06 2.57
N GLU A 79 -14.84 -15.30 1.61
CA GLU A 79 -15.80 -16.39 1.70
C GLU A 79 -15.12 -17.75 1.56
N GLU A 80 -14.13 -17.88 0.69
CA GLU A 80 -13.29 -19.09 0.59
C GLU A 80 -12.52 -19.33 1.89
N LEU A 81 -11.93 -18.29 2.47
CA LEU A 81 -11.16 -18.38 3.71
C LEU A 81 -12.04 -18.78 4.91
N LYS A 82 -13.31 -18.38 4.96
CA LYS A 82 -14.27 -18.85 5.98
C LYS A 82 -14.59 -20.34 5.88
N GLN A 83 -14.36 -20.94 4.71
CA GLN A 83 -14.60 -22.37 4.46
C GLN A 83 -13.32 -23.20 4.46
N ALA A 84 -12.15 -22.56 4.39
CA ALA A 84 -10.84 -23.21 4.31
C ALA A 84 -10.46 -23.91 5.62
N THR A 85 -9.76 -25.04 5.49
CA THR A 85 -9.12 -25.77 6.59
C THR A 85 -7.62 -25.79 6.35
N GLY A 86 -6.91 -24.76 6.81
CA GLY A 86 -5.44 -24.71 6.81
C GLY A 86 -4.74 -24.29 5.52
N ASP A 87 -5.42 -24.24 4.37
CA ASP A 87 -4.81 -23.83 3.09
C ASP A 87 -4.83 -22.30 2.89
N ASP A 88 -3.81 -21.80 2.18
CA ASP A 88 -3.69 -20.40 1.79
C ASP A 88 -4.61 -20.08 0.58
N VAL A 89 -5.54 -19.15 0.77
CA VAL A 89 -6.44 -18.61 -0.25
C VAL A 89 -5.76 -17.43 -0.95
N SER A 90 -5.49 -17.57 -2.24
CA SER A 90 -4.91 -16.52 -3.07
C SER A 90 -5.96 -15.49 -3.46
N THR A 91 -5.71 -14.19 -3.25
CA THR A 91 -6.69 -13.14 -3.57
C THR A 91 -6.41 -12.40 -4.88
N CYS A 92 -5.16 -12.07 -5.16
CA CYS A 92 -4.77 -11.15 -6.24
C CYS A 92 -3.28 -11.24 -6.51
N GLY A 93 -2.91 -11.03 -7.77
CA GLY A 93 -1.54 -10.83 -8.20
C GLY A 93 -1.38 -9.67 -9.18
N VAL A 94 -0.13 -9.29 -9.38
CA VAL A 94 0.32 -8.26 -10.33
C VAL A 94 1.46 -8.86 -11.14
N VAL A 95 1.39 -8.71 -12.46
CA VAL A 95 2.39 -9.22 -13.40
C VAL A 95 3.02 -8.09 -14.19
N SER A 96 4.32 -8.21 -14.47
CA SER A 96 5.01 -7.34 -15.42
C SER A 96 4.57 -7.67 -16.85
N TYR A 97 4.46 -6.65 -17.70
CA TYR A 97 3.97 -6.84 -19.07
C TYR A 97 4.92 -7.76 -19.86
N GLY A 98 4.38 -8.85 -20.42
CA GLY A 98 5.16 -9.86 -21.14
C GLY A 98 5.77 -10.98 -20.28
N SER A 99 5.49 -11.00 -18.97
CA SER A 99 5.85 -12.09 -18.06
C SER A 99 4.68 -13.05 -17.83
N VAL A 100 4.99 -14.33 -17.58
CA VAL A 100 4.05 -15.32 -17.03
C VAL A 100 4.16 -15.45 -15.50
N ASP A 101 5.24 -14.95 -14.91
CA ASP A 101 5.48 -15.00 -13.47
C ASP A 101 4.89 -13.76 -12.77
N TYR A 102 4.29 -13.98 -11.59
CA TYR A 102 3.79 -12.92 -10.73
C TYR A 102 4.94 -12.04 -10.25
N GLY A 103 4.85 -10.75 -10.57
CA GLY A 103 5.69 -9.72 -9.98
C GLY A 103 5.30 -9.46 -8.53
N MET A 104 4.03 -9.61 -8.16
CA MET A 104 3.58 -9.57 -6.77
C MET A 104 2.31 -10.42 -6.57
N ARG A 105 2.14 -11.09 -5.43
CA ARG A 105 0.94 -11.92 -5.11
C ARG A 105 0.61 -11.87 -3.62
N ILE A 106 -0.68 -11.77 -3.27
CA ILE A 106 -1.19 -11.87 -1.89
C ILE A 106 -1.90 -13.20 -1.69
N GLU A 107 -1.61 -13.84 -0.56
CA GLU A 107 -2.30 -15.03 -0.09
C GLU A 107 -2.74 -14.84 1.38
N PHE A 108 -3.87 -15.42 1.75
CA PHE A 108 -4.42 -15.36 3.10
C PHE A 108 -4.60 -16.76 3.67
N GLY A 109 -4.32 -16.93 4.95
CA GLY A 109 -4.49 -18.21 5.61
C GLY A 109 -4.89 -18.04 7.07
N TRP A 110 -5.15 -19.19 7.70
CA TRP A 110 -5.31 -19.28 9.14
C TRP A 110 -4.06 -19.93 9.74
N SER A 111 -3.55 -19.34 10.81
CA SER A 111 -2.46 -19.92 11.60
C SER A 111 -2.95 -20.25 13.01
N TYR A 112 -2.61 -21.46 13.47
CA TYR A 112 -2.88 -21.94 14.81
C TYR A 112 -1.69 -21.56 15.70
N GLY A 113 -1.83 -20.45 16.41
CA GLY A 113 -0.73 -19.81 17.15
C GLY A 113 0.10 -18.82 16.33
N PRO A 114 1.01 -18.08 16.99
CA PRO A 114 1.82 -17.07 16.33
C PRO A 114 2.96 -17.72 15.54
N TRP A 115 2.76 -17.91 14.23
CA TRP A 115 3.77 -18.46 13.32
C TRP A 115 5.01 -17.55 13.19
N SER A 116 6.19 -18.17 13.03
CA SER A 116 7.48 -17.52 12.76
C SER A 116 8.30 -18.37 11.80
N PRO A 117 9.22 -17.77 11.02
CA PRO A 117 10.13 -18.52 10.17
C PRO A 117 11.22 -19.19 11.02
N ASP A 118 11.66 -20.38 10.61
CA ASP A 118 12.70 -21.15 11.30
C ASP A 118 14.08 -20.47 11.21
N ASP A 119 14.37 -19.80 10.09
CA ASP A 119 15.56 -18.97 9.89
C ASP A 119 15.18 -17.49 9.82
N THR A 120 15.73 -16.72 10.75
CA THR A 120 15.44 -15.29 10.90
C THR A 120 16.57 -14.39 10.39
N SER A 121 17.67 -14.91 9.84
CA SER A 121 18.89 -14.12 9.58
C SER A 121 18.68 -13.00 8.55
N GLU A 122 17.76 -13.19 7.60
CA GLU A 122 17.44 -12.21 6.57
C GLU A 122 16.16 -11.41 6.86
N TYR A 123 15.48 -11.70 7.98
CA TYR A 123 14.20 -11.11 8.31
C TYR A 123 14.35 -9.88 9.19
N ALA A 124 13.66 -8.81 8.80
CA ALA A 124 13.34 -7.71 9.69
C ALA A 124 11.94 -7.93 10.28
N PHE A 125 11.81 -7.82 11.60
CA PHE A 125 10.53 -7.89 12.31
C PHE A 125 10.00 -6.49 12.56
N PHE A 126 8.69 -6.29 12.50
CA PHE A 126 8.05 -4.98 12.56
C PHE A 126 6.90 -4.96 13.55
N THR A 127 6.68 -3.80 14.18
CA THR A 127 5.51 -3.54 15.03
C THR A 127 4.24 -3.26 14.22
N ALA A 128 3.75 -4.26 13.49
CA ALA A 128 2.50 -4.21 12.74
C ALA A 128 1.68 -5.49 12.97
N GLY A 129 0.42 -5.36 13.39
CA GLY A 129 -0.38 -6.49 13.85
C GLY A 129 0.18 -7.10 15.15
N ASP A 130 -0.08 -8.38 15.38
CA ASP A 130 0.54 -9.15 16.47
C ASP A 130 1.96 -9.60 16.09
N ARG A 131 2.19 -9.86 14.80
CA ARG A 131 3.51 -10.15 14.25
C ARG A 131 3.61 -9.74 12.80
N ALA A 132 4.70 -9.07 12.42
CA ALA A 132 5.01 -8.77 11.03
C ALA A 132 6.50 -8.93 10.75
N PHE A 133 6.84 -9.44 9.57
CA PHE A 133 8.24 -9.55 9.16
C PHE A 133 8.40 -9.61 7.65
N SER A 134 9.61 -9.30 7.18
CA SER A 134 9.96 -9.40 5.77
C SER A 134 11.44 -9.71 5.56
N ASN A 135 11.75 -10.49 4.53
CA ASN A 135 13.12 -10.71 4.05
C ASN A 135 13.44 -9.90 2.77
N GLY A 136 12.58 -8.95 2.39
CA GLY A 136 12.75 -8.10 1.20
C GLY A 136 12.30 -8.74 -0.10
N ARG A 137 11.94 -10.02 -0.09
CA ARG A 137 11.17 -10.69 -1.15
C ARG A 137 9.76 -11.05 -0.67
N PHE A 138 9.64 -11.58 0.53
CA PHE A 138 8.39 -11.93 1.17
C PHE A 138 8.09 -11.00 2.34
N ALA A 139 6.81 -10.73 2.59
CA ALA A 139 6.35 -10.13 3.82
C ALA A 139 5.16 -10.90 4.38
N TYR A 140 5.11 -11.01 5.70
CA TYR A 140 4.05 -11.68 6.44
C TYR A 140 3.53 -10.75 7.52
N VAL A 141 2.22 -10.75 7.73
CA VAL A 141 1.58 -10.07 8.86
C VAL A 141 0.49 -10.97 9.42
N LEU A 142 0.48 -11.11 10.74
CA LEU A 142 -0.47 -11.90 11.51
C LEU A 142 -1.21 -11.00 12.49
N VAL A 143 -2.52 -11.22 12.57
CA VAL A 143 -3.38 -10.60 13.58
C VAL A 143 -4.26 -11.67 14.20
N LYS A 144 -4.37 -11.66 15.53
CA LYS A 144 -5.26 -12.54 16.26
C LYS A 144 -6.70 -12.28 15.82
N CYS A 145 -7.45 -13.34 15.54
CA CYS A 145 -8.84 -13.26 15.15
C CYS A 145 -9.71 -14.12 16.06
N SER A 146 -10.63 -13.46 16.76
CA SER A 146 -11.61 -14.10 17.66
C SER A 146 -12.96 -14.37 16.99
N ALA A 147 -13.06 -14.20 15.67
CA ALA A 147 -14.31 -14.39 14.94
C ALA A 147 -14.75 -15.86 14.99
N SER A 148 -16.05 -16.11 15.16
CA SER A 148 -16.61 -17.47 15.05
C SER A 148 -16.63 -17.92 13.58
N VAL A 149 -15.48 -18.39 13.10
CA VAL A 149 -15.33 -18.98 11.77
C VAL A 149 -15.71 -20.46 11.86
N PRO A 150 -16.73 -20.96 11.12
CA PRO A 150 -17.31 -22.30 11.34
C PRO A 150 -16.34 -23.48 11.22
N LYS A 151 -15.18 -23.28 10.60
CA LYS A 151 -14.17 -24.31 10.32
C LYS A 151 -12.94 -24.24 11.22
N LEU A 152 -12.85 -23.22 12.09
CA LEU A 152 -11.78 -23.09 13.06
C LEU A 152 -12.20 -23.69 14.41
N ASP A 153 -11.25 -24.27 15.12
CA ASP A 153 -11.49 -24.83 16.45
C ASP A 153 -11.76 -23.71 17.47
N PRO A 154 -12.96 -23.57 18.04
CA PRO A 154 -13.26 -22.49 18.98
C PRO A 154 -12.39 -22.50 20.25
N ASP A 155 -11.73 -23.62 20.57
CA ASP A 155 -10.89 -23.78 21.76
C ASP A 155 -9.41 -23.40 21.52
N GLU A 156 -9.02 -23.12 20.26
CA GLU A 156 -7.66 -22.73 19.89
C GLU A 156 -7.55 -21.25 19.52
N GLU A 157 -6.34 -20.68 19.68
CA GLU A 157 -6.07 -19.32 19.22
C GLU A 157 -5.78 -19.28 17.70
N HIS A 158 -6.58 -18.50 16.98
CA HIS A 158 -6.42 -18.32 15.54
C HIS A 158 -5.86 -16.97 15.18
N TYR A 159 -5.01 -16.97 14.17
CA TYR A 159 -4.44 -15.78 13.58
C TYR A 159 -4.83 -15.74 12.10
N LEU A 160 -5.36 -14.60 11.67
CA LEU A 160 -5.45 -14.29 10.26
C LEU A 160 -4.06 -13.93 9.77
N LEU A 161 -3.55 -14.70 8.83
CA LEU A 161 -2.27 -14.50 8.17
C LEU A 161 -2.50 -13.89 6.79
N VAL A 162 -1.67 -12.90 6.44
CA VAL A 162 -1.46 -12.50 5.05
C VAL A 162 0.00 -12.68 4.68
N SER A 163 0.26 -13.25 3.52
CA SER A 163 1.57 -13.29 2.89
C SER A 163 1.57 -12.42 1.64
N LEU A 164 2.70 -11.75 1.38
CA LEU A 164 2.95 -10.99 0.18
C LEU A 164 4.26 -11.48 -0.44
N ASN A 165 4.18 -12.07 -1.62
CA ASN A 165 5.34 -12.26 -2.47
C ASN A 165 5.54 -10.96 -3.27
N GLY A 166 6.60 -10.22 -2.98
CA GLY A 166 6.92 -8.93 -3.60
C GLY A 166 7.78 -9.05 -4.86
N PRO A 167 7.94 -7.98 -5.63
CA PRO A 167 8.76 -7.99 -6.84
C PRO A 167 10.25 -7.97 -6.50
N GLU A 168 11.06 -8.32 -7.49
CA GLU A 168 12.44 -7.87 -7.48
C GLU A 168 12.47 -6.36 -7.76
N ALA A 169 13.03 -5.61 -6.82
CA ALA A 169 13.21 -4.17 -6.92
C ALA A 169 14.67 -3.84 -6.63
N ASP A 170 15.25 -2.95 -7.43
CA ASP A 170 16.60 -2.43 -7.22
C ASP A 170 16.58 -1.36 -6.12
N LEU A 171 16.33 -1.82 -4.90
CA LEU A 171 16.22 -1.01 -3.69
C LEU A 171 17.00 -1.68 -2.54
N PRO A 172 17.57 -0.89 -1.61
CA PRO A 172 18.22 -1.43 -0.43
C PRO A 172 17.30 -2.41 0.33
N LEU A 173 17.88 -3.50 0.87
CA LEU A 173 17.11 -4.57 1.54
C LEU A 173 16.17 -4.04 2.62
N ALA A 174 16.70 -3.24 3.56
CA ALA A 174 15.92 -2.65 4.65
C ALA A 174 14.76 -1.77 4.16
N GLU A 175 14.92 -1.18 2.98
CA GLU A 175 13.88 -0.38 2.35
C GLU A 175 12.80 -1.26 1.74
N ARG A 176 13.18 -2.30 0.99
CA ARG A 176 12.23 -3.29 0.45
C ARG A 176 11.39 -3.93 1.54
N GLN A 177 12.02 -4.37 2.63
CA GLN A 177 11.34 -4.97 3.78
C GLN A 177 10.25 -4.05 4.34
N LYS A 178 10.56 -2.75 4.53
CA LYS A 178 9.59 -1.75 5.00
C LYS A 178 8.46 -1.51 4.01
N LEU A 179 8.77 -1.40 2.71
CA LEU A 179 7.77 -1.16 1.67
C LEU A 179 6.77 -2.32 1.59
N LEU A 180 7.24 -3.57 1.64
CA LEU A 180 6.37 -4.75 1.58
C LEU A 180 5.40 -4.82 2.78
N VAL A 181 5.90 -4.59 4.00
CA VAL A 181 5.03 -4.55 5.20
C VAL A 181 4.04 -3.39 5.15
N SER A 182 4.45 -2.23 4.62
CA SER A 182 3.57 -1.07 4.43
C SER A 182 2.41 -1.36 3.49
N ILE A 183 2.60 -2.25 2.51
CA ILE A 183 1.59 -2.63 1.53
C ILE A 183 0.65 -3.68 2.10
N VAL A 184 1.19 -4.73 2.74
CA VAL A 184 0.39 -5.90 3.12
C VAL A 184 -0.44 -5.67 4.39
N TYR A 185 0.04 -4.85 5.34
CA TYR A 185 -0.67 -4.62 6.61
C TYR A 185 -2.07 -3.99 6.44
N PRO A 186 -2.26 -2.93 5.63
CA PRO A 186 -3.61 -2.40 5.39
C PRO A 186 -4.55 -3.40 4.71
N VAL A 187 -4.01 -4.27 3.85
CA VAL A 187 -4.77 -5.33 3.17
C VAL A 187 -5.28 -6.36 4.18
N LEU A 188 -4.43 -6.80 5.12
CA LEU A 188 -4.82 -7.67 6.22
C LEU A 188 -5.99 -7.10 7.02
N ARG A 189 -5.91 -5.82 7.40
CA ARG A 189 -6.96 -5.16 8.20
C ARG A 189 -8.29 -5.13 7.47
N LYS A 190 -8.28 -4.88 6.16
CA LYS A 190 -9.49 -4.89 5.36
C LYS A 190 -10.06 -6.30 5.28
N MET A 191 -9.23 -7.33 5.04
CA MET A 191 -9.65 -8.73 5.08
C MET A 191 -10.26 -9.10 6.44
N ALA A 192 -9.60 -8.76 7.54
CA ALA A 192 -10.08 -8.97 8.90
C ALA A 192 -11.51 -8.44 9.10
N GLY A 193 -11.81 -7.24 8.59
CA GLY A 193 -13.17 -6.69 8.64
C GLY A 193 -14.20 -7.50 7.84
N VAL A 194 -13.82 -8.03 6.68
CA VAL A 194 -14.70 -8.84 5.81
C VAL A 194 -14.96 -10.24 6.39
N VAL A 195 -13.96 -10.83 7.04
CA VAL A 195 -14.10 -12.15 7.70
C VAL A 195 -14.72 -12.09 9.10
N GLY A 196 -14.87 -10.90 9.68
CA GLY A 196 -15.54 -10.68 10.95
C GLY A 196 -14.62 -10.52 12.17
N CYS A 197 -13.30 -10.41 11.96
CA CYS A 197 -12.31 -10.15 13.01
C CYS A 197 -12.29 -8.65 13.34
N LYS A 198 -13.25 -8.17 14.13
CA LYS A 198 -13.44 -6.72 14.35
C LYS A 198 -12.25 -6.05 15.03
N GLU A 199 -11.66 -6.69 16.04
CA GLU A 199 -10.52 -6.17 16.80
C GLU A 199 -9.32 -5.91 15.88
N ALA A 200 -9.08 -6.83 14.95
CA ALA A 200 -8.02 -6.72 13.95
C ALA A 200 -8.33 -5.65 12.88
N ALA A 201 -9.59 -5.51 12.48
CA ALA A 201 -10.01 -4.48 11.54
C ALA A 201 -9.85 -3.05 12.12
N ASP A 202 -10.08 -2.90 13.43
CA ASP A 202 -10.03 -1.62 14.15
C ASP A 202 -8.60 -1.17 14.55
N LEU A 203 -7.57 -1.98 14.26
CA LEU A 203 -6.16 -1.59 14.47
C LEU A 203 -5.82 -0.28 13.73
N PRO A 204 -4.77 0.48 14.11
CA PRO A 204 -4.39 1.71 13.42
C PRO A 204 -4.06 1.49 11.94
N ALA A 205 -4.46 2.39 11.05
CA ALA A 205 -4.27 2.23 9.59
C ALA A 205 -2.82 2.35 9.12
N SER A 206 -2.01 3.12 9.85
CA SER A 206 -0.58 3.25 9.61
C SER A 206 0.15 2.69 10.83
N PRO A 207 0.79 1.52 10.74
CA PRO A 207 1.55 0.97 11.85
C PRO A 207 2.83 1.77 12.04
N SER A 208 3.37 1.77 13.26
CA SER A 208 4.76 2.15 13.46
C SER A 208 5.63 1.08 12.79
N LEU A 209 6.43 1.44 11.79
CA LEU A 209 7.34 0.50 11.14
C LEU A 209 8.72 0.53 11.79
N SER A 210 8.73 0.35 13.11
CA SER A 210 9.95 0.18 13.89
C SER A 210 10.36 -1.28 13.85
N THR A 211 11.66 -1.54 13.65
CA THR A 211 12.18 -2.90 13.65
C THR A 211 12.31 -3.43 15.07
N THR A 212 11.92 -4.68 15.31
CA THR A 212 12.06 -5.37 16.60
C THR A 212 13.05 -6.52 16.50
N ALA A 213 13.46 -7.07 17.64
CA ALA A 213 14.14 -8.35 17.67
C ALA A 213 13.22 -9.46 17.12
N ALA A 214 13.83 -10.52 16.60
CA ALA A 214 13.11 -11.74 16.30
C ALA A 214 12.45 -12.30 17.57
N PRO A 215 11.23 -12.87 17.49
CA PRO A 215 10.66 -13.64 18.58
C PRO A 215 11.61 -14.78 18.95
N GLU A 216 11.77 -15.04 20.24
CA GLU A 216 12.44 -16.27 20.67
C GLU A 216 11.58 -17.46 20.20
N VAL A 217 12.20 -18.42 19.50
CA VAL A 217 11.53 -19.66 19.12
C VAL A 217 11.31 -20.47 20.40
N THR A 218 10.06 -20.62 20.83
CA THR A 218 9.65 -21.41 22.01
C THR A 218 9.11 -22.76 21.61
#